data_AF-K9TE61-F1
#
_entry.id   AF-K9TE61-F1
#
_cell.length_a   1.000
_cell.length_b   1.000
_cell.length_c   1.000
_cell.angle_alpha   90.00
_cell.angle_beta   90.00
_cell.angle_gamma   90.00
#
_symmetry.space_group_name_H-M   'P 1'
#
loop_
_entity.id
_entity.type
_entity.pdbx_description
1 polymer ?
#
loop_
_entity_poly.entity_id
_entity_poly.type
_entity_poly.pdbx_seq_one_letter_code
_entity_poly.pdbx_strand_id
1 'polypeptide(L)'
;MLYLKLLGRTLLYLLVTCAVVAIALVIKFISILLGDALVYQIPLIGDALLSLEIMELLNIIVFGILGMGFGVATILLPRYFASRVSGLTLAILVPLIFSTGTIFRYYNWVQLFSAQENISYNQAELITNSFLRQSTPQQDGFIGYYIYTAKSPSLPVREKEMIELEELERKSKARFARVTRLNPELVGYLYAGRGWVIRLFYFIVSVFATVVNFKIGKLQVKRS
;
A
#
# COMPACT_ATOMS: atom_id res chain seq x y z
N MET A 1 -5.67 -43.72 8.16
CA MET A 1 -5.60 -42.86 9.37
C MET A 1 -4.53 -41.76 9.28
N LEU A 2 -3.31 -42.06 8.79
CA LEU A 2 -2.23 -41.06 8.61
C LEU A 2 -2.62 -39.91 7.65
N TYR A 3 -3.19 -40.24 6.49
CA TYR A 3 -3.66 -39.26 5.49
C TYR A 3 -4.75 -38.34 6.02
N LEU A 4 -5.68 -38.85 6.83
CA LEU A 4 -6.76 -38.06 7.43
C LEU A 4 -6.21 -37.03 8.42
N LYS A 5 -5.21 -37.42 9.24
CA LYS A 5 -4.51 -36.51 10.16
C LYS A 5 -3.71 -35.44 9.41
N LEU A 6 -3.05 -35.81 8.31
CA LEU A 6 -2.31 -34.88 7.46
C LEU A 6 -3.25 -33.86 6.79
N LEU A 7 -4.38 -34.33 6.26
CA LEU A 7 -5.40 -33.48 5.66
C LEU A 7 -5.97 -32.49 6.69
N GLY A 8 -6.36 -32.97 7.87
CA GLY A 8 -6.88 -32.11 8.94
C GLY A 8 -5.89 -31.04 9.39
N ARG A 9 -4.60 -31.40 9.52
CA ARG A 9 -3.54 -30.44 9.85
C ARG A 9 -3.31 -29.39 8.76
N THR A 10 -3.40 -29.81 7.50
CA THR A 10 -3.25 -28.90 6.35
C THR A 10 -4.43 -27.93 6.26
N LEU A 11 -5.66 -28.42 6.48
CA LEU A 11 -6.84 -27.56 6.56
C LEU A 11 -6.75 -26.56 7.72
N LEU A 12 -6.29 -27.01 8.88
CA LEU A 12 -6.07 -26.13 10.03
C LEU A 12 -5.00 -25.08 9.74
N TYR A 13 -3.92 -25.45 9.04
CA TYR A 13 -2.90 -24.50 8.59
C TYR A 13 -3.49 -23.42 7.66
N LEU A 14 -4.31 -23.82 6.68
CA LEU A 14 -4.99 -22.87 5.79
C LEU A 14 -5.92 -21.95 6.57
N LEU A 15 -6.73 -22.49 7.49
CA LEU A 15 -7.63 -21.70 8.32
C LEU A 15 -6.84 -20.67 9.17
N VAL A 16 -5.79 -21.10 9.85
CA VAL A 16 -4.97 -20.22 10.71
C VAL A 16 -4.28 -19.14 9.87
N THR A 17 -3.68 -19.49 8.73
CA THR A 17 -3.02 -18.52 7.86
C THR A 17 -4.01 -17.53 7.24
N CYS A 18 -5.20 -17.99 6.82
CA CYS A 18 -6.28 -17.11 6.39
C CYS A 18 -6.72 -16.16 7.51
N ALA A 19 -6.87 -16.64 8.74
CA ALA A 19 -7.23 -15.80 9.88
C ALA A 19 -6.15 -14.74 10.17
N VAL A 20 -4.87 -15.11 10.13
CA VAL A 20 -3.74 -14.18 10.30
C VAL A 20 -3.75 -13.11 9.20
N VAL A 21 -4.00 -13.49 7.94
CA VAL A 21 -4.11 -12.54 6.82
C VAL A 21 -5.30 -11.61 7.03
N ALA A 22 -6.47 -12.13 7.42
CA ALA A 22 -7.66 -11.33 7.66
C ALA A 22 -7.43 -10.30 8.77
N ILE A 23 -6.84 -10.71 9.89
CA ILE A 23 -6.48 -9.81 11.00
C ILE A 23 -5.51 -8.73 10.52
N ALA A 24 -4.47 -9.11 9.79
CA ALA A 24 -3.49 -8.17 9.24
C ALA A 24 -4.15 -7.12 8.32
N LEU A 25 -5.05 -7.56 7.43
CA LEU A 25 -5.81 -6.66 6.57
C LEU A 25 -6.71 -5.72 7.37
N VAL A 26 -7.45 -6.21 8.37
CA VAL A 26 -8.30 -5.39 9.22
C VAL A 26 -7.49 -4.31 9.94
N ILE A 27 -6.36 -4.68 10.56
CA ILE A 27 -5.47 -3.73 11.23
C ILE A 27 -4.97 -2.68 10.22
N LYS A 28 -4.61 -3.10 9.01
CA LYS A 28 -4.17 -2.19 7.96
C LYS A 28 -5.27 -1.22 7.52
N PHE A 29 -6.50 -1.70 7.31
CA PHE A 29 -7.63 -0.84 6.96
C PHE A 29 -7.96 0.17 8.05
N ILE A 30 -8.02 -0.28 9.31
CA ILE A 30 -8.23 0.61 10.46
C ILE A 30 -7.12 1.66 10.53
N SER A 31 -5.87 1.26 10.29
CA SER A 31 -4.73 2.18 10.24
C SER A 31 -4.95 3.25 9.17
N ILE A 32 -5.33 2.88 7.95
CA ILE A 32 -5.57 3.85 6.87
C ILE A 32 -6.69 4.83 7.26
N LEU A 33 -7.82 4.33 7.77
CA LEU A 33 -8.94 5.17 8.18
C LEU A 33 -8.57 6.15 9.30
N LEU A 34 -7.80 5.69 10.30
CA LEU A 34 -7.31 6.56 11.38
C LEU A 34 -6.35 7.62 10.87
N GLY A 35 -5.52 7.28 9.88
CA GLY A 35 -4.60 8.23 9.24
C GLY A 35 -5.34 9.35 8.54
N ASP A 36 -6.31 8.98 7.71
CA ASP A 36 -7.11 9.93 6.94
C ASP A 36 -7.99 10.81 7.85
N ALA A 37 -8.51 10.26 8.96
CA ALA A 37 -9.37 11.00 9.89
C ALA A 37 -8.61 11.88 10.89
N LEU A 38 -7.48 11.40 11.44
CA LEU A 38 -6.82 12.05 12.59
C LEU A 38 -5.53 12.77 12.20
N VAL A 39 -4.73 12.16 11.33
CA VAL A 39 -3.36 12.62 11.07
C VAL A 39 -3.34 13.64 9.95
N TYR A 40 -4.11 13.40 8.88
CA TYR A 40 -4.10 14.25 7.69
C TYR A 40 -5.04 15.46 7.76
N GLN A 41 -5.90 15.54 8.77
CA GLN A 41 -6.75 16.72 9.01
C GLN A 41 -6.05 17.85 9.78
N ILE A 42 -4.84 17.62 10.31
CA ILE A 42 -4.11 18.62 11.09
C ILE A 42 -3.52 19.69 10.14
N PRO A 43 -3.93 20.97 10.22
CA PRO A 43 -3.39 22.02 9.37
C PRO A 43 -1.86 22.13 9.51
N LEU A 44 -1.15 22.39 8.41
CA LEU A 44 0.34 22.48 8.28
C LEU A 44 1.11 21.15 8.45
N ILE A 45 0.74 20.31 9.42
CA ILE A 45 1.45 19.06 9.71
C ILE A 45 0.93 17.90 8.86
N GLY A 46 -0.38 17.88 8.59
CA GLY A 46 -1.06 16.83 7.83
C GLY A 46 -0.47 16.64 6.43
N ASP A 47 -0.22 17.72 5.69
CA ASP A 47 0.36 17.66 4.34
C ASP A 47 1.80 17.13 4.33
N ALA A 48 2.59 17.48 5.35
CA ALA A 48 3.95 16.97 5.51
C ALA A 48 3.94 15.47 5.86
N LEU A 49 3.04 15.04 6.73
CA LEU A 49 2.87 13.63 7.12
C LEU A 49 2.26 12.79 6.00
N LEU A 50 1.37 13.37 5.19
CA LEU A 50 0.81 12.78 3.98
C LEU A 50 1.91 12.57 2.94
N SER A 51 2.75 13.59 2.73
CA SER A 51 3.90 13.51 1.84
C SER A 51 4.96 12.50 2.29
N LEU A 52 5.00 12.17 3.57
CA LEU A 52 5.88 11.12 4.12
C LEU A 52 5.20 9.76 4.17
N GLU A 53 3.92 9.65 3.79
CA GLU A 53 3.13 8.42 3.91
C GLU A 53 3.29 7.77 5.30
N ILE A 54 3.29 8.57 6.39
CA ILE A 54 3.70 8.10 7.73
C ILE A 54 2.89 6.89 8.23
N MET A 55 1.65 6.76 7.75
CA MET A 55 0.77 5.64 8.04
C MET A 55 1.31 4.29 7.53
N GLU A 56 2.18 4.32 6.52
CA GLU A 56 2.91 3.14 6.04
C GLU A 56 3.92 2.61 7.07
N LEU A 57 4.30 3.39 8.11
CA LEU A 57 5.06 2.84 9.25
C LEU A 57 4.25 1.82 10.05
N LEU A 58 2.92 1.94 10.10
CA LEU A 58 2.08 0.94 10.77
C LEU A 58 2.07 -0.39 10.03
N ASN A 59 2.44 -0.40 8.73
CA ASN A 59 2.63 -1.66 8.02
C ASN A 59 3.72 -2.52 8.68
N ILE A 60 4.72 -1.94 9.34
CA ILE A 60 5.76 -2.70 10.06
C ILE A 60 5.12 -3.66 11.08
N ILE A 61 4.10 -3.19 11.81
CA ILE A 61 3.37 -3.99 12.80
C ILE A 61 2.53 -5.06 12.09
N VAL A 62 1.78 -4.66 11.06
CA VAL A 62 0.94 -5.58 10.25
C VAL A 62 1.78 -6.73 9.68
N PHE A 63 2.92 -6.42 9.07
CA PHE A 63 3.84 -7.39 8.49
C PHE A 63 4.60 -8.19 9.54
N GLY A 64 4.85 -7.62 10.72
CA GLY A 64 5.36 -8.34 11.88
C GLY A 64 4.39 -9.44 12.34
N ILE A 65 3.10 -9.11 12.48
CA ILE A 65 2.03 -10.06 12.83
C ILE A 65 1.93 -11.16 11.77
N LEU A 66 1.95 -10.78 10.49
CA LEU A 66 1.93 -11.71 9.35
C LEU A 66 3.11 -12.69 9.40
N GLY A 67 4.33 -12.16 9.55
CA GLY A 67 5.55 -12.95 9.65
C GLY A 67 5.48 -13.92 10.82
N MET A 68 5.20 -13.43 12.03
CA MET A 68 5.12 -14.25 13.23
C MET A 68 4.02 -15.31 13.11
N GLY A 69 2.82 -14.93 12.68
CA GLY A 69 1.68 -15.84 12.53
C GLY A 69 1.98 -16.99 11.56
N PHE A 70 2.58 -16.70 10.41
CA PHE A 70 3.02 -17.74 9.47
C PHE A 70 4.16 -18.58 10.02
N GLY A 71 5.04 -17.99 10.82
CA GLY A 71 6.14 -18.67 11.48
C GLY A 71 5.63 -19.70 12.49
N VAL A 72 4.68 -19.30 13.33
CA VAL A 72 4.03 -20.20 14.30
C VAL A 72 3.18 -21.25 13.61
N ALA A 73 2.43 -20.89 12.57
CA ALA A 73 1.59 -21.81 11.81
C ALA A 73 2.40 -22.96 11.16
N THR A 74 3.73 -22.83 10.99
CA THR A 74 4.57 -23.92 10.49
C THR A 74 4.49 -25.20 11.32
N ILE A 75 4.11 -25.14 12.61
CA ILE A 75 3.90 -26.33 13.47
C ILE A 75 2.84 -27.28 12.90
N LEU A 76 1.87 -26.74 12.15
CA LEU A 76 0.77 -27.49 11.59
C LEU A 76 1.20 -28.29 10.36
N LEU A 77 2.26 -27.88 9.67
CA LEU A 77 2.79 -28.57 8.49
C LEU A 77 3.88 -29.60 8.84
N PRO A 78 4.11 -30.62 8.00
CA PRO A 78 5.24 -31.54 8.15
C PRO A 78 6.60 -30.84 8.05
N ARG A 79 7.52 -31.18 8.97
CA ARG A 79 8.81 -30.50 9.16
C ARG A 79 9.67 -30.38 7.91
N TYR A 80 9.60 -31.35 6.99
CA TYR A 80 10.46 -31.39 5.80
C TYR A 80 10.16 -30.28 4.79
N PHE A 81 8.94 -29.74 4.75
CA PHE A 81 8.56 -28.69 3.80
C PHE A 81 7.85 -27.47 4.41
N ALA A 82 7.47 -27.52 5.69
CA ALA A 82 6.74 -26.46 6.38
C ALA A 82 7.34 -25.06 6.16
N SER A 83 8.66 -24.94 6.28
CA SER A 83 9.33 -23.65 6.10
C SER A 83 9.32 -23.15 4.65
N ARG A 84 9.37 -24.06 3.66
CA ARG A 84 9.36 -23.68 2.25
C ARG A 84 7.99 -23.19 1.84
N VAL A 85 6.94 -23.94 2.22
CA VAL A 85 5.56 -23.55 1.91
C VAL A 85 5.20 -22.24 2.59
N SER A 86 5.36 -22.09 3.91
CA SER A 86 5.04 -20.81 4.57
C SER A 86 5.88 -19.64 4.05
N GLY A 87 7.16 -19.88 3.74
CA GLY A 87 8.03 -18.83 3.19
C GLY A 87 7.62 -18.38 1.80
N LEU A 88 7.28 -19.32 0.91
CA LEU A 88 6.80 -19.02 -0.45
C LEU A 88 5.44 -18.32 -0.41
N THR A 89 4.51 -18.79 0.43
CA THR A 89 3.22 -18.14 0.59
C THR A 89 3.39 -16.71 1.11
N LEU A 90 4.27 -16.49 2.09
CA LEU A 90 4.61 -15.13 2.53
C LEU A 90 5.23 -14.28 1.42
N ALA A 91 6.15 -14.83 0.62
CA ALA A 91 6.80 -14.09 -0.47
C ALA A 91 5.79 -13.58 -1.51
N ILE A 92 4.69 -14.31 -1.73
CA ILE A 92 3.59 -13.90 -2.61
C ILE A 92 2.65 -12.93 -1.88
N LEU A 93 2.28 -13.23 -0.63
CA LEU A 93 1.31 -12.43 0.12
C LEU A 93 1.85 -11.05 0.52
N VAL A 94 3.14 -10.93 0.80
CA VAL A 94 3.72 -9.65 1.25
C VAL A 94 3.50 -8.53 0.23
N PRO A 95 3.89 -8.66 -1.06
CA PRO A 95 3.62 -7.61 -2.04
C PRO A 95 2.13 -7.38 -2.26
N LEU A 96 1.30 -8.43 -2.28
CA LEU A 96 -0.15 -8.30 -2.44
C LEU A 96 -0.77 -7.48 -1.30
N ILE A 97 -0.47 -7.84 -0.05
CA ILE A 97 -0.97 -7.15 1.15
C ILE A 97 -0.34 -5.76 1.29
N PHE A 98 0.86 -5.53 0.76
CA PHE A 98 1.45 -4.20 0.72
C PHE A 98 0.62 -3.28 -0.18
N SER A 99 0.27 -3.75 -1.38
CA SER A 99 -0.51 -3.01 -2.37
C SER A 99 -1.98 -2.79 -2.00
N THR A 100 -2.58 -3.57 -1.10
CA THR A 100 -4.01 -3.39 -0.72
C THR A 100 -4.31 -2.01 -0.16
N GLY A 101 -3.34 -1.36 0.52
CA GLY A 101 -3.53 -0.01 1.04
C GLY A 101 -3.75 1.01 -0.06
N THR A 102 -2.93 0.97 -1.11
CA THR A 102 -3.09 1.80 -2.30
C THR A 102 -4.42 1.54 -3.00
N ILE A 103 -4.79 0.27 -3.17
CA ILE A 103 -6.05 -0.12 -3.81
C ILE A 103 -7.24 0.50 -3.05
N PHE A 104 -7.25 0.37 -1.73
CA PHE A 104 -8.30 0.95 -0.89
C PHE A 104 -8.38 2.47 -1.00
N ARG A 105 -7.23 3.15 -0.95
CA ARG A 105 -7.18 4.61 -1.09
C ARG A 105 -7.68 5.07 -2.46
N TYR A 106 -7.43 4.32 -3.54
CA TYR A 106 -8.01 4.59 -4.85
C TYR A 106 -9.54 4.53 -4.83
N TYR A 107 -10.12 3.42 -4.34
CA TYR A 107 -11.57 3.29 -4.26
C TYR A 107 -12.21 4.37 -3.37
N ASN A 108 -11.59 4.68 -2.24
CA ASN A 108 -12.06 5.74 -1.33
C ASN A 108 -11.98 7.13 -1.98
N TRP A 109 -10.92 7.40 -2.75
CA TRP A 109 -10.79 8.66 -3.50
C TRP A 109 -11.88 8.81 -4.57
N VAL A 110 -12.14 7.78 -5.37
CA VAL A 110 -13.23 7.82 -6.37
C VAL A 110 -14.59 8.01 -5.70
N GLN A 111 -14.82 7.33 -4.57
CA GLN A 111 -16.04 7.48 -3.77
C GLN A 111 -16.20 8.90 -3.21
N LEU A 112 -15.11 9.50 -2.71
CA LEU A 112 -15.11 10.86 -2.19
C LEU A 112 -15.36 11.87 -3.31
N PHE A 113 -14.74 11.69 -4.47
CA PHE A 113 -14.98 12.52 -5.65
C PHE A 113 -16.46 12.44 -6.10
N SER A 114 -17.01 11.23 -6.18
CA SER A 114 -18.42 10.98 -6.47
C SER A 114 -19.35 11.73 -5.50
N ALA A 115 -19.04 11.70 -4.20
CA ALA A 115 -19.83 12.38 -3.18
C ALA A 115 -19.71 13.92 -3.26
N GLN A 116 -18.54 14.45 -3.58
CA GLN A 116 -18.30 15.90 -3.69
C GLN A 116 -18.91 16.51 -4.95
N GLU A 117 -18.85 15.80 -6.07
CA GLU A 117 -19.44 16.21 -7.35
C GLU A 117 -20.93 15.83 -7.48
N ASN A 118 -21.47 15.09 -6.50
CA ASN A 118 -22.85 14.59 -6.51
C ASN A 118 -23.21 13.82 -7.80
N ILE A 119 -22.28 12.98 -8.26
CA ILE A 119 -22.40 12.14 -9.45
C ILE A 119 -22.34 10.66 -9.09
N SER A 120 -22.75 9.79 -10.01
CA SER A 120 -22.63 8.34 -9.79
C SER A 120 -21.18 7.88 -9.70
N TYR A 121 -20.93 6.79 -8.96
CA TYR A 121 -19.59 6.20 -8.83
C TYR A 121 -18.96 5.90 -10.19
N ASN A 122 -19.71 5.32 -11.13
CA ASN A 122 -19.21 4.99 -12.46
C ASN A 122 -18.80 6.24 -13.26
N GLN A 123 -19.52 7.36 -13.11
CA GLN A 123 -19.14 8.63 -13.74
C GLN A 123 -17.89 9.22 -13.09
N ALA A 124 -17.80 9.19 -11.75
CA ALA A 124 -16.60 9.61 -11.03
C ALA A 124 -15.38 8.79 -11.45
N GLU A 125 -15.52 7.48 -11.58
CA GLU A 125 -14.46 6.58 -12.05
C GLU A 125 -14.00 6.96 -13.47
N LEU A 126 -14.91 7.25 -14.40
CA LEU A 126 -14.55 7.68 -15.75
C LEU A 126 -13.78 8.99 -15.77
N ILE A 127 -14.23 9.99 -15.00
CA ILE A 127 -13.58 11.32 -14.93
C ILE A 127 -12.20 11.20 -14.27
N THR A 128 -12.14 10.56 -13.10
CA THR A 128 -10.87 10.35 -12.38
C THR A 128 -9.87 9.51 -13.17
N ASN A 129 -10.31 8.46 -13.87
CA ASN A 129 -9.43 7.66 -14.73
C ASN A 129 -8.95 8.46 -15.95
N SER A 130 -9.79 9.32 -16.53
CA SER A 130 -9.37 10.21 -17.63
C SER A 130 -8.29 11.18 -17.17
N PHE A 131 -8.45 11.77 -15.98
CA PHE A 131 -7.42 12.61 -15.35
C PHE A 131 -6.10 11.83 -15.11
N LEU A 132 -6.18 10.59 -14.62
CA LEU A 132 -5.00 9.75 -14.41
C LEU A 132 -4.28 9.42 -15.72
N ARG A 133 -5.00 9.14 -16.81
CA ARG A 133 -4.39 8.86 -18.13
C ARG A 133 -3.65 10.07 -18.71
N GLN A 134 -4.10 11.28 -18.38
CA GLN A 134 -3.43 12.51 -18.80
C GLN A 134 -2.19 12.80 -17.95
N SER A 135 -2.28 12.54 -16.64
CA SER A 135 -1.22 12.84 -15.66
C SER A 135 -0.13 11.76 -15.55
N THR A 136 -0.41 10.56 -16.04
CA THR A 136 0.51 9.42 -16.08
C THR A 136 0.66 8.90 -17.51
N PRO A 137 1.69 8.10 -17.86
CA PRO A 137 1.90 7.61 -19.23
C PRO A 137 0.80 6.63 -19.70
N GLN A 138 -0.42 7.15 -19.94
CA GLN A 138 -1.63 6.44 -20.36
C GLN A 138 -2.07 5.31 -19.40
N GLN A 139 -1.77 5.44 -18.11
CA GLN A 139 -2.21 4.48 -17.09
C GLN A 139 -3.47 5.00 -16.39
N ASP A 140 -4.37 4.11 -16.03
CA ASP A 140 -5.60 4.43 -15.30
C ASP A 140 -5.85 3.44 -14.15
N GLY A 141 -7.00 3.59 -13.50
CA GLY A 141 -7.38 2.75 -12.39
C GLY A 141 -6.39 2.83 -11.24
N PHE A 142 -6.25 1.73 -10.52
CA PHE A 142 -5.32 1.65 -9.40
C PHE A 142 -3.85 1.86 -9.82
N ILE A 143 -3.46 1.46 -11.05
CA ILE A 143 -2.08 1.59 -11.54
C ILE A 143 -1.76 3.06 -11.81
N GLY A 144 -2.63 3.73 -12.56
CA GLY A 144 -2.54 5.17 -12.79
C GLY A 144 -2.50 5.94 -11.47
N TYR A 145 -3.38 5.58 -10.53
CA TYR A 145 -3.41 6.16 -9.18
C TYR A 145 -2.09 5.94 -8.42
N TYR A 146 -1.55 4.71 -8.44
CA TYR A 146 -0.29 4.39 -7.79
C TYR A 146 0.86 5.21 -8.38
N ILE A 147 0.93 5.35 -9.70
CA ILE A 147 1.98 6.13 -10.37
C ILE A 147 1.82 7.63 -10.09
N TYR A 148 0.58 8.15 -10.13
CA TYR A 148 0.28 9.56 -9.89
C TYR A 148 0.66 9.98 -8.47
N THR A 149 0.24 9.21 -7.47
CA THR A 149 0.48 9.52 -6.05
C THR A 149 1.97 9.46 -5.66
N ALA A 150 2.81 8.77 -6.44
CA ALA A 150 4.27 8.86 -6.28
C ALA A 150 4.85 10.21 -6.70
N LYS A 151 4.16 10.94 -7.59
CA LYS A 151 4.58 12.26 -8.10
C LYS A 151 3.96 13.40 -7.31
N SER A 152 2.66 13.29 -7.02
CA SER A 152 1.87 14.32 -6.35
C SER A 152 1.05 13.69 -5.22
N PRO A 153 1.33 14.02 -3.94
CA PRO A 153 0.61 13.43 -2.81
C PRO A 153 -0.81 14.01 -2.66
N SER A 154 -1.11 15.17 -3.25
CA SER A 154 -2.44 15.76 -3.21
C SER A 154 -3.34 15.20 -4.32
N LEU A 155 -4.53 14.76 -3.92
CA LEU A 155 -5.56 14.23 -4.81
C LEU A 155 -6.70 15.24 -4.94
N PRO A 156 -7.10 15.61 -6.16
CA PRO A 156 -8.26 16.47 -6.35
C PRO A 156 -9.53 15.73 -5.95
N VAL A 157 -10.36 16.36 -5.13
CA VAL A 157 -11.68 15.80 -4.74
C VAL A 157 -12.82 16.43 -5.53
N ARG A 158 -12.52 17.44 -6.36
CA ARG A 158 -13.43 18.11 -7.29
C ARG A 158 -12.80 18.31 -8.66
N GLU A 159 -13.61 18.42 -9.70
CA GLU A 159 -13.14 18.61 -11.09
C GLU A 159 -12.39 19.94 -11.23
N LYS A 160 -12.90 21.00 -10.57
CA LYS A 160 -12.22 22.30 -10.56
C LYS A 160 -10.79 22.21 -10.00
N GLU A 161 -10.58 21.39 -8.98
CA GLU A 161 -9.26 21.20 -8.37
C GLU A 161 -8.29 20.47 -9.31
N MET A 162 -8.79 19.59 -10.21
CA MET A 162 -7.96 18.92 -11.21
C MET A 162 -7.27 19.94 -12.13
N ILE A 163 -8.04 20.92 -12.61
CA ILE A 163 -7.55 21.98 -13.50
C ILE A 163 -6.57 22.89 -12.76
N GLU A 164 -6.90 23.29 -11.53
CA GLU A 164 -6.05 24.15 -10.70
C GLU A 164 -4.70 23.47 -10.36
N LEU A 165 -4.72 22.18 -10.02
CA LEU A 165 -3.50 21.40 -9.74
C LEU A 165 -2.61 21.25 -10.96
N GLU A 166 -3.18 20.97 -12.14
CA GLU A 166 -2.41 20.86 -13.39
C GLU A 166 -1.70 22.18 -13.73
N GLU A 167 -2.40 23.31 -13.57
CA GLU A 167 -1.81 24.63 -13.78
C GLU A 167 -0.67 24.93 -12.79
N LEU A 168 -0.88 24.60 -11.51
CA LEU A 168 0.11 24.80 -10.45
C LEU A 168 1.35 23.95 -10.69
N GLU A 169 1.18 22.69 -11.07
CA GLU A 169 2.29 21.78 -11.38
C GLU A 169 3.09 22.29 -12.59
N ARG A 170 2.41 22.73 -13.65
CA ARG A 170 3.05 23.31 -14.84
C ARG A 170 3.84 24.57 -14.50
N LYS A 171 3.27 25.48 -13.71
CA LYS A 171 3.94 26.71 -13.24
C LYS A 171 5.16 26.40 -12.37
N SER A 172 5.04 25.44 -11.46
CA SER A 172 6.13 25.00 -10.57
C SER A 172 7.28 24.40 -11.36
N LYS A 173 7.00 23.42 -12.25
CA LYS A 173 8.01 22.81 -13.14
C LYS A 173 8.72 23.85 -14.00
N ALA A 174 7.98 24.79 -14.60
CA ALA A 174 8.56 25.85 -15.41
C ALA A 174 9.49 26.78 -14.60
N ARG A 175 9.12 27.12 -13.37
CA ARG A 175 9.96 27.93 -12.47
C ARG A 175 11.22 27.16 -12.04
N PHE A 176 11.09 25.89 -11.66
CA PHE A 176 12.23 25.04 -11.30
C PHE A 176 13.18 24.82 -12.48
N ALA A 177 12.66 24.50 -13.67
CA ALA A 177 13.45 24.36 -14.88
C ALA A 177 14.22 25.65 -15.21
N ARG A 178 13.60 26.83 -15.03
CA ARG A 178 14.26 28.12 -15.23
C ARG A 178 15.40 28.37 -14.24
N VAL A 179 15.23 28.01 -12.97
CA VAL A 179 16.25 28.21 -11.91
C VAL A 179 17.40 27.22 -12.05
N THR A 180 17.09 25.95 -12.31
CA THR A 180 18.07 24.85 -12.36
C THR A 180 18.68 24.62 -13.74
N ARG A 181 18.14 25.26 -14.79
CA ARG A 181 18.45 25.01 -16.21
C ARG A 181 18.27 23.55 -16.65
N LEU A 182 17.56 22.75 -15.86
CA LEU A 182 17.24 21.37 -16.18
C LEU A 182 16.03 21.30 -17.12
N ASN A 183 16.01 20.27 -17.97
CA ASN A 183 14.83 19.97 -18.79
C ASN A 183 13.62 19.73 -17.86
N PRO A 184 12.45 20.35 -18.12
CA PRO A 184 11.20 20.09 -17.39
C PRO A 184 10.87 18.60 -17.18
N GLU A 185 11.25 17.73 -18.11
CA GLU A 185 11.07 16.29 -17.98
C GLU A 185 11.92 15.69 -16.85
N LEU A 186 13.20 16.09 -16.74
CA LEU A 186 14.11 15.65 -15.67
C LEU A 186 13.61 16.11 -14.30
N VAL A 187 13.02 17.30 -14.21
CA VAL A 187 12.37 17.78 -12.99
C VAL A 187 11.19 16.87 -12.63
N GLY A 188 10.36 16.47 -13.61
CA GLY A 188 9.28 15.52 -13.39
C GLY A 188 9.76 14.16 -12.85
N TYR A 189 10.87 13.63 -13.36
CA TYR A 189 11.46 12.38 -12.87
C TYR A 189 12.00 12.50 -11.44
N LEU A 190 12.58 13.65 -11.06
CA LEU A 190 13.07 13.88 -9.70
C LEU A 190 11.92 13.90 -8.67
N TYR A 191 10.81 14.56 -9.01
CA TYR A 191 9.62 14.58 -8.16
C TYR A 191 9.02 13.18 -7.99
N ALA A 192 8.90 12.42 -9.09
CA ALA A 192 8.47 11.01 -9.04
C ALA A 192 9.43 10.15 -8.19
N GLY A 193 10.73 10.36 -8.37
CA GLY A 193 11.78 9.60 -7.70
C GLY A 193 11.67 9.67 -6.18
N ARG A 194 11.34 10.84 -5.62
CA ARG A 194 11.13 11.00 -4.17
C ARG A 194 10.04 10.06 -3.64
N GLY A 195 8.87 10.02 -4.27
CA GLY A 195 7.76 9.16 -3.81
C GLY A 195 8.09 7.67 -3.94
N TRP A 196 8.75 7.29 -5.03
CA TRP A 196 9.20 5.89 -5.22
C TRP A 196 10.24 5.46 -4.19
N VAL A 197 11.18 6.34 -3.80
CA VAL A 197 12.17 6.05 -2.75
C VAL A 197 11.48 5.79 -1.41
N ILE A 198 10.50 6.63 -1.04
CA ILE A 198 9.74 6.47 0.20
C ILE A 198 8.99 5.12 0.21
N ARG A 199 8.30 4.79 -0.88
CA ARG A 199 7.57 3.52 -0.99
C ARG A 199 8.49 2.30 -0.97
N LEU A 200 9.60 2.36 -1.68
CA LEU A 200 10.59 1.29 -1.68
C LEU A 200 11.18 1.10 -0.28
N PHE A 201 11.46 2.20 0.43
CA PHE A 201 11.91 2.16 1.82
C PHE A 201 10.88 1.44 2.71
N TYR A 202 9.61 1.85 2.68
CA TYR A 202 8.57 1.20 3.50
C TYR A 202 8.33 -0.26 3.11
N PHE A 203 8.42 -0.59 1.82
CA PHE A 203 8.35 -1.97 1.36
C PHE A 203 9.50 -2.81 1.91
N ILE A 204 10.75 -2.31 1.83
CA ILE A 204 11.93 -3.01 2.37
C ILE A 204 11.80 -3.22 3.87
N VAL A 205 11.39 -2.20 4.63
CA VAL A 205 11.21 -2.32 6.08
C VAL A 205 10.11 -3.33 6.41
N SER A 206 9.02 -3.35 5.64
CA SER A 206 7.91 -4.32 5.78
C SER A 206 8.37 -5.76 5.49
N VAL A 207 9.15 -5.96 4.43
CA VAL A 207 9.76 -7.26 4.11
C VAL A 207 10.69 -7.70 5.23
N PHE A 208 11.54 -6.80 5.72
CA PHE A 208 12.45 -7.09 6.83
C PHE A 208 11.70 -7.50 8.10
N ALA A 209 10.66 -6.73 8.48
CA ALA A 209 9.80 -7.04 9.62
C ALA A 209 9.14 -8.42 9.48
N THR A 210 8.63 -8.75 8.28
CA THR A 210 8.05 -10.06 7.99
C THR A 210 9.07 -11.18 8.18
N VAL A 211 10.25 -11.06 7.59
CA VAL A 211 11.29 -12.10 7.61
C VAL A 211 11.81 -12.33 9.03
N VAL A 212 12.08 -11.26 9.78
CA VAL A 212 12.56 -11.34 11.17
C VAL A 212 11.51 -12.03 12.04
N ASN A 213 10.25 -11.56 12.00
CA ASN A 213 9.19 -12.13 12.82
C ASN A 213 8.81 -13.56 12.41
N PHE A 214 8.93 -13.91 11.12
CA PHE A 214 8.78 -15.28 10.65
C PHE A 214 9.84 -16.22 11.25
N LYS A 215 11.10 -15.79 11.29
CA LYS A 215 12.17 -16.56 11.94
C LYS A 215 11.90 -16.70 13.44
N ILE A 216 11.46 -15.65 14.12
CA ILE A 216 11.10 -15.69 15.55
C ILE A 216 9.97 -16.68 15.80
N GLY A 217 8.86 -16.60 15.05
CA GLY A 217 7.73 -17.52 15.19
C GLY A 217 8.11 -18.98 14.99
N LYS A 218 8.99 -19.26 14.01
CA LYS A 218 9.54 -20.61 13.81
C LYS A 218 10.40 -21.09 14.99
N LEU A 219 11.23 -20.23 15.54
CA LEU A 219 12.09 -20.57 16.68
C LEU A 219 11.25 -20.90 17.92
N GLN A 220 10.15 -20.18 18.13
CA GLN A 220 9.23 -20.42 19.23
C GLN A 220 8.60 -21.81 19.15
N VAL A 221 8.16 -22.21 17.96
CA VAL A 221 7.65 -23.56 17.69
C VAL A 221 8.71 -24.65 17.87
N LYS A 222 9.97 -24.41 17.50
CA LYS A 222 11.04 -25.41 17.64
C LYS A 222 11.39 -25.71 19.10
N ARG A 223 11.07 -24.78 20.02
CA ARG A 223 11.32 -24.91 21.46
C ARG A 223 10.17 -25.56 22.22
N SER A 224 8.99 -25.72 21.60
CA SER A 224 7.80 -26.38 22.15
C SER A 224 7.68 -27.82 21.68
#